data_AF-A0A954QXX4-F1
#
_entry.id   AF-A0A954QXX4-F1
#
_cell.length_a   1.000
_cell.length_b   1.000
_cell.length_c   1.000
_cell.angle_alpha   90.00
_cell.angle_beta   90.00
_cell.angle_gamma   90.00
#
_symmetry.space_group_name_H-M   'P 1'
#
loop_
_entity.id
_entity.type
_entity.pdbx_description
1 polymer ?
#
loop_
_entity_poly.entity_id
_entity_poly.type
_entity_poly.pdbx_seq_one_letter_code
_entity_poly.pdbx_strand_id
1 'polypeptide(L)'
;MKATNLRWMRCKASNGQFENEVAVSGTEHDGEPFSMFADRKFVESSCLLSDEEQVEALLQVEEIAREGQLVMVRLPGQTLANGHTITVDADSFASPVCHEV
;
A
#
# COMPACT_ATOMS: atom_id res chain seq x y z
N MET A 1 -15.69 -17.32 -8.16
CA MET A 1 -14.99 -16.10 -7.70
C MET A 1 -13.74 -16.56 -6.99
N LYS A 2 -12.53 -16.19 -7.45
CA LYS A 2 -11.30 -16.53 -6.73
C LYS A 2 -11.32 -15.77 -5.40
N ALA A 3 -10.87 -16.39 -4.32
CA ALA A 3 -10.71 -15.69 -3.05
C ALA A 3 -9.67 -14.57 -3.26
N THR A 4 -10.06 -13.33 -2.96
CA THR A 4 -9.15 -12.17 -2.98
C THR A 4 -8.21 -12.29 -1.79
N ASN A 5 -6.91 -12.44 -2.05
CA ASN A 5 -5.90 -12.58 -1.02
C ASN A 5 -5.43 -11.19 -0.60
N LEU A 6 -6.12 -10.60 0.38
CA LEU A 6 -5.78 -9.28 0.92
C LEU A 6 -4.53 -9.38 1.79
N ARG A 7 -3.62 -8.42 1.62
CA ARG A 7 -2.35 -8.32 2.33
C ARG A 7 -2.09 -6.88 2.75
N TRP A 8 -1.30 -6.72 3.81
CA TRP A 8 -0.78 -5.43 4.24
C TRP A 8 0.64 -5.24 3.74
N MET A 9 0.84 -4.23 2.90
CA MET A 9 2.11 -3.89 2.28
C MET A 9 2.67 -2.61 2.92
N ARG A 10 3.96 -2.60 3.23
CA ARG A 10 4.65 -1.42 3.78
C ARG A 10 4.65 -0.28 2.77
N CYS A 11 4.37 0.93 3.24
CA CYS A 11 4.36 2.13 2.43
C CYS A 11 4.65 3.38 3.27
N LYS A 12 4.76 4.51 2.59
CA LYS A 12 4.77 5.84 3.19
C LYS A 12 3.40 6.49 3.02
N ALA A 13 2.94 7.22 4.02
CA ALA A 13 1.65 7.88 3.99
C ALA A 13 1.70 9.30 4.59
N SER A 14 0.92 10.20 4.00
CA SER A 14 0.59 11.54 4.51
C SER A 14 -0.89 11.83 4.24
N ASN A 15 -1.42 12.95 4.76
CA ASN A 15 -2.79 13.33 4.40
C ASN A 15 -2.92 13.57 2.88
N GLY A 16 -4.07 13.19 2.33
CA GLY A 16 -4.48 13.55 0.97
C GLY A 16 -5.11 14.95 0.93
N GLN A 17 -5.69 15.29 -0.22
CA GLN A 17 -6.36 16.60 -0.39
C GLN A 17 -7.73 16.66 0.30
N PHE A 18 -8.31 15.49 0.61
CA PHE A 18 -9.62 15.36 1.24
C PHE A 18 -9.52 14.62 2.59
N GLU A 19 -10.47 14.86 3.50
CA GLU A 19 -10.45 14.32 4.87
C GLU A 19 -10.33 12.78 4.95
N ASN A 20 -10.91 12.07 3.98
CA ASN A 20 -10.88 10.61 3.92
C ASN A 20 -9.84 10.06 2.93
N GLU A 21 -8.97 10.93 2.40
CA GLU A 21 -7.95 10.58 1.43
C GLU A 21 -6.58 10.56 2.09
N VAL A 22 -5.76 9.60 1.67
CA VAL A 22 -4.38 9.44 2.12
C VAL A 22 -3.49 9.43 0.89
N ALA A 23 -2.48 10.30 0.87
CA ALA A 23 -1.43 10.24 -0.12
C ALA A 23 -0.47 9.10 0.27
N VAL A 24 -0.34 8.11 -0.61
CA VAL A 24 0.49 6.92 -0.40
C VAL A 24 1.61 6.89 -1.41
N SER A 25 2.81 6.56 -0.96
CA SER A 25 3.97 6.32 -1.82
C SER A 25 4.73 5.06 -1.41
N GLY A 26 5.45 4.50 -2.36
CA GLY A 26 6.29 3.33 -2.16
C GLY A 26 7.21 3.11 -3.35
N THR A 27 7.80 1.92 -3.40
CA THR A 27 8.77 1.54 -4.43
C THR A 27 8.37 0.18 -5.00
N GLU A 28 8.38 0.08 -6.33
CA GLU A 28 8.22 -1.17 -7.07
C GLU A 28 9.50 -2.03 -6.97
N HIS A 29 9.44 -3.29 -7.39
CA HIS A 29 10.58 -4.21 -7.33
C HIS A 29 11.82 -3.71 -8.10
N ASP A 30 11.62 -2.98 -9.20
CA ASP A 30 12.70 -2.43 -10.02
C ASP A 30 13.29 -1.12 -9.48
N GLY A 31 12.79 -0.64 -8.33
CA GLY A 31 13.21 0.62 -7.73
C GLY A 31 12.42 1.84 -8.20
N GLU A 32 11.47 1.69 -9.13
CA GLU A 32 10.64 2.82 -9.56
C GLU A 32 9.69 3.25 -8.42
N PRO A 33 9.60 4.55 -8.13
CA PRO A 33 8.66 5.04 -7.13
C PRO A 33 7.24 5.02 -7.69
N PHE A 34 6.27 4.62 -6.87
CA PHE A 34 4.86 4.82 -7.16
C PHE A 34 4.24 5.78 -6.14
N SER A 35 3.20 6.47 -6.57
CA SER A 35 2.35 7.28 -5.70
C SER A 35 0.90 7.22 -6.14
N MET A 36 0.00 7.31 -5.16
CA MET A 36 -1.44 7.26 -5.37
C MET A 36 -2.17 7.95 -4.22
N PHE A 37 -3.45 8.24 -4.43
CA PHE A 37 -4.37 8.56 -3.37
C PHE A 37 -5.23 7.34 -3.05
N ALA A 38 -5.33 7.00 -1.76
CA ALA A 38 -6.13 5.89 -1.26
C ALA A 38 -7.18 6.39 -0.26
N ASP A 39 -8.30 5.69 -0.18
CA ASP A 39 -9.26 5.88 0.91
C ASP A 39 -8.59 5.48 2.24
N ARG A 40 -8.78 6.29 3.28
CA ARG A 40 -8.20 6.09 4.62
C ARG A 40 -8.45 4.69 5.17
N LYS A 41 -9.57 4.05 4.82
CA LYS A 41 -9.89 2.69 5.29
C LYS A 41 -8.93 1.60 4.79
N PHE A 42 -8.16 1.88 3.75
CA PHE A 42 -7.15 0.96 3.23
C PHE A 42 -5.75 1.23 3.78
N VAL A 43 -5.58 2.23 4.65
CA VAL A 43 -4.27 2.61 5.18
C VAL A 43 -4.27 2.53 6.71
N GLU A 44 -3.35 1.74 7.25
CA GLU A 44 -3.06 1.70 8.68
C GLU A 44 -1.73 2.41 8.96
N SER A 45 -1.72 3.31 9.95
CA SER A 45 -0.48 3.90 10.45
C SER A 45 -0.51 3.94 11.96
N SER A 46 0.64 3.67 12.58
CA SER A 46 0.83 3.81 14.02
C SER A 46 0.91 5.28 14.45
N CYS A 47 1.14 6.19 13.51
CA CYS A 47 1.28 7.63 13.75
C CYS A 47 0.10 8.40 13.15
N LEU A 48 -0.15 9.60 13.69
CA LEU A 48 -1.05 10.55 13.04
C LEU A 48 -0.42 10.99 11.72
N LEU A 49 -1.23 11.02 10.67
CA LEU A 49 -0.79 11.57 9.39
C LEU A 49 -0.84 13.10 9.45
N SER A 50 0.13 13.73 8.81
CA SER A 50 0.18 15.18 8.63
C SER A 50 0.36 15.51 7.15
N ASP A 51 0.23 16.80 6.82
CA ASP A 51 0.44 17.32 5.47
C ASP A 51 1.92 17.60 5.19
N GLU A 52 2.74 17.68 6.25
CA GLU A 52 4.14 18.12 6.20
C GLU A 52 5.13 16.97 6.01
N GLU A 53 4.81 15.79 6.55
CA GLU A 53 5.74 14.66 6.59
C GLU A 53 5.05 13.34 6.23
N GLN A 54 5.79 12.49 5.53
CA GLN A 54 5.37 11.11 5.28
C GLN A 54 5.84 10.20 6.40
N VAL A 55 4.91 9.43 6.97
CA VAL A 55 5.21 8.43 8.01
C VAL A 55 5.12 7.02 7.45
N GLU A 56 5.73 6.06 8.16
CA GLU A 56 5.53 4.64 7.85
C GLU A 56 4.07 4.23 8.06
N ALA A 57 3.57 3.43 7.13
CA ALA A 57 2.20 2.93 7.12
C ALA A 57 2.13 1.57 6.42
N LEU A 58 0.95 0.97 6.49
CA LEU A 58 0.57 -0.25 5.78
C LEU A 58 -0.60 0.06 4.86
N LEU A 59 -0.49 -0.38 3.60
CA LEU A 59 -1.54 -0.31 2.60
C LEU A 59 -2.15 -1.69 2.40
N GLN A 60 -3.48 -1.79 2.45
CA GLN A 60 -4.19 -3.00 2.08
C GLN A 60 -4.21 -3.14 0.56
N VAL A 61 -3.66 -4.26 0.07
CA VAL A 61 -3.59 -4.58 -1.37
C VAL A 61 -4.11 -5.99 -1.62
N GLU A 62 -4.54 -6.26 -2.85
CA GLU A 62 -4.90 -7.61 -3.28
C GLU A 62 -3.70 -8.27 -3.98
N GLU A 63 -3.21 -9.40 -3.46
CA GLU A 63 -2.22 -10.22 -4.15
C GLU A 63 -2.88 -10.95 -5.34
N ILE A 64 -2.47 -10.60 -6.56
CA ILE A 64 -3.01 -11.15 -7.81
C ILE A 64 -2.22 -12.40 -8.24
N ALA A 65 -0.89 -12.32 -8.14
CA ALA A 65 0.02 -13.39 -8.51
C ALA A 65 1.32 -13.32 -7.72
N ARG A 66 2.02 -14.44 -7.61
CA ARG A 66 3.32 -14.56 -6.98
C ARG A 66 4.21 -15.51 -7.78
N GLU A 67 5.44 -15.09 -8.01
CA GLU A 67 6.49 -15.89 -8.63
C GLU A 67 7.78 -15.73 -7.82
N GLY A 68 8.07 -16.69 -6.94
CA GLY A 68 9.20 -16.62 -6.03
C GLY A 68 9.08 -15.43 -5.06
N GLN A 69 10.01 -14.49 -5.19
CA GLN A 69 10.06 -13.24 -4.39
C GLN A 69 9.25 -12.10 -5.02
N LEU A 70 8.80 -12.24 -6.26
CA LEU A 70 8.03 -11.20 -6.94
C LEU A 70 6.54 -11.41 -6.68
N VAL A 71 5.87 -10.35 -6.24
CA VAL A 71 4.44 -10.37 -5.94
C VAL A 71 3.76 -9.24 -6.72
N MET A 72 2.84 -9.63 -7.59
CA MET A 72 2.02 -8.68 -8.33
C MET A 72 0.77 -8.38 -7.51
N VAL A 73 0.54 -7.10 -7.22
CA VAL A 73 -0.57 -6.64 -6.38
C VAL A 73 -1.47 -5.66 -7.10
N ARG A 74 -2.77 -5.70 -6.77
CA ARG A 74 -3.73 -4.66 -7.11
C ARG A 74 -3.81 -3.65 -5.98
N LEU A 75 -3.57 -2.40 -6.33
CA LEU A 75 -3.70 -1.27 -5.43
C LEU A 75 -5.19 -0.88 -5.26
N PRO A 76 -5.60 -0.36 -4.10
CA PRO A 76 -6.99 0.03 -3.83
C PRO A 76 -7.43 1.30 -4.58
N GLY A 77 -6.52 1.95 -5.31
CA GLY A 77 -6.76 3.13 -6.12
C GLY A 77 -5.82 3.14 -7.33
N GLN A 78 -5.92 4.18 -8.16
CA GLN A 78 -5.10 4.33 -9.35
C GLN A 78 -3.81 5.09 -8.98
N THR A 79 -2.66 4.57 -9.40
CA THR A 79 -1.41 5.32 -9.35
C THR A 79 -1.42 6.45 -10.37
N LEU A 80 -0.59 7.46 -10.13
CA LEU A 80 -0.46 8.58 -11.06
C LEU A 80 0.20 8.19 -12.39
N ALA A 81 0.97 7.10 -12.43
CA ALA A 81 1.77 6.68 -13.59
C ALA A 81 1.36 5.32 -14.19
N ASN A 82 1.11 4.30 -13.37
CA ASN A 82 1.18 2.89 -13.78
C ASN A 82 -0.17 2.13 -13.66
N GLY A 83 -1.29 2.85 -13.51
CA GLY A 83 -2.61 2.22 -13.35
C GLY A 83 -2.81 1.62 -11.96
N HIS A 84 -3.40 0.41 -11.87
CA HIS A 84 -3.83 -0.19 -10.59
C HIS A 84 -2.97 -1.37 -10.13
N THR A 85 -1.93 -1.74 -10.87
CA THR A 85 -1.17 -2.97 -10.59
C THR A 85 0.31 -2.67 -10.61
N ILE A 86 1.01 -3.12 -9.56
CA ILE A 86 2.45 -2.98 -9.42
C ILE A 86 3.06 -4.32 -9.03
N THR A 87 4.37 -4.45 -9.22
CA THR A 87 5.14 -5.61 -8.74
C THR A 87 6.03 -5.18 -7.59
N VAL A 88 5.99 -5.92 -6.47
CA VAL A 88 6.79 -5.65 -5.28
C VAL A 88 7.49 -6.92 -4.80
N ASP A 89 8.52 -6.74 -3.98
CA ASP A 89 9.15 -7.87 -3.28
C ASP A 89 8.24 -8.47 -2.21
N ALA A 90 8.34 -9.78 -2.01
CA ALA A 90 7.62 -10.49 -0.96
C ALA A 90 7.98 -9.99 0.45
N ASP A 91 9.15 -9.40 0.62
CA ASP A 91 9.56 -8.78 1.87
C ASP A 91 8.78 -7.47 2.12
N SER A 92 8.22 -6.81 1.11
CA SER A 92 7.44 -5.57 1.27
C SER A 92 6.17 -5.77 2.13
N PHE A 93 5.72 -7.00 2.32
CA PHE A 93 4.56 -7.29 3.17
C PHE A 93 4.93 -7.34 4.65
N ALA A 94 4.12 -6.70 5.49
CA ALA A 94 4.22 -6.87 6.92
C ALA A 94 3.68 -8.25 7.31
N SER A 95 4.27 -8.88 8.33
CA SER A 95 3.57 -9.96 9.03
C SER A 95 2.30 -9.40 9.66
N PRO A 96 1.18 -10.15 9.70
CA PRO A 96 -0.03 -9.70 10.35
C PRO A 96 0.32 -9.30 11.78
N VAL A 97 0.22 -8.00 12.08
CA VAL A 97 0.34 -7.52 13.44
C VAL A 97 -0.92 -8.02 14.12
N CYS A 98 -0.79 -9.08 14.93
CA CYS A 98 -1.83 -9.47 15.87
C CYS A 98 -2.05 -8.26 16.78
N HIS A 99 -3.04 -7.43 16.48
CA HIS A 99 -3.62 -6.55 17.48
C HIS A 99 -4.33 -7.47 18.49
N GLU A 100 -3.58 -7.96 19.48
CA GLU A 100 -4.17 -8.37 20.75
C GLU A 100 -4.75 -7.08 21.37
N VAL A 101 -6.08 -7.01 21.36
CA VAL A 101 -6.90 -6.04 22.09
C VAL A 101 -6.92 -6.35 23.58
#